data_AF-A0A382IRN4-F1
#
_entry.id   AF-A0A382IRN4-F1
#
_cell.length_a   1.000
_cell.length_b   1.000
_cell.length_c   1.000
_cell.angle_alpha   90.00
_cell.angle_beta   90.00
_cell.angle_gamma   90.00
#
_symmetry.space_group_name_H-M   'P 1'
#
loop_
_entity.id
_entity.type
_entity.pdbx_description
1 polymer ?
#
loop_
_entity_poly.entity_id
_entity_poly.type
_entity_poly.pdbx_seq_one_letter_code
_entity_poly.pdbx_strand_id
1 'polypeptide(L)' 'MIKTIEYIDGIVRMIDQTRLPVEKQFIDCRTIEEVGHAIKTMVIRGAPAIGVAAAMGASLGADSIEASSFEDFYHAFE' A
#
# COMPACT_ATOMS: atom_id res chain seq x y z
N MET A 1 11.23 10.22 -14.59
CA MET A 1 10.01 9.37 -14.63
C MET A 1 9.27 9.59 -13.31
N ILE A 2 7.96 9.82 -13.32
CA ILE A 2 7.18 9.96 -12.08
C ILE A 2 6.76 8.55 -11.64
N LYS A 3 7.03 8.17 -10.38
CA LYS A 3 6.56 6.90 -9.84
C LYS A 3 5.07 7.03 -9.46
N THR A 4 4.25 6.11 -9.95
CA THR A 4 2.82 6.05 -9.57
C THR A 4 2.62 5.63 -8.12
N ILE A 5 3.53 4.79 -7.61
CA ILE A 5 3.55 4.25 -6.25
C ILE A 5 5.01 3.98 -5.85
N GLU A 6 5.35 4.16 -4.58
CA GLU A 6 6.64 3.83 -4.00
C GLU A 6 6.54 3.49 -2.50
N TYR A 7 7.49 2.70 -2.01
CA TYR A 7 7.65 2.38 -0.59
C TYR A 7 8.85 3.17 -0.04
N ILE A 8 8.63 4.04 0.94
CA ILE A 8 9.68 4.86 1.56
C ILE A 8 9.48 4.83 3.07
N ASP A 9 10.50 4.40 3.81
CA ASP A 9 10.55 4.48 5.28
C ASP A 9 9.30 3.91 6.00
N GLY A 10 8.81 2.74 5.53
CA GLY A 10 7.59 2.11 6.08
C GLY A 10 6.29 2.77 5.64
N ILE A 11 6.30 3.52 4.54
CA ILE A 11 5.14 4.25 4.00
C ILE A 11 4.96 3.88 2.54
N VAL A 12 3.74 3.48 2.18
CA VAL A 12 3.32 3.34 0.78
C VAL A 12 2.78 4.68 0.30
N ARG A 13 3.57 5.38 -0.50
CA ARG A 13 3.18 6.65 -1.13
C ARG A 13 2.71 6.41 -2.55
N MET A 14 1.55 6.95 -2.93
CA MET A 14 1.01 6.81 -4.29
C MET A 14 0.35 8.10 -4.78
N ILE A 15 0.33 8.29 -6.09
CA ILE A 15 -0.40 9.41 -6.72
C ILE A 15 -1.90 9.17 -6.55
N ASP A 16 -2.63 10.19 -6.09
CA ASP A 16 -4.08 10.18 -6.13
C ASP A 16 -4.57 10.38 -7.56
N GLN A 17 -4.83 9.27 -8.25
CA GLN A 17 -5.29 9.30 -9.63
C GLN A 17 -6.74 9.79 -9.76
N THR A 18 -7.50 9.98 -8.68
CA THR A 18 -8.87 10.54 -8.73
C THR A 18 -8.87 12.05 -8.96
N ARG A 19 -7.76 12.72 -8.59
CA ARG A 19 -7.59 14.18 -8.72
C ARG A 19 -6.95 14.60 -10.04
N LEU A 20 -6.39 13.66 -10.78
CA LEU A 20 -5.83 13.92 -12.11
C LEU A 20 -6.94 14.16 -13.14
N PRO A 21 -6.74 15.05 -14.14
CA PRO A 21 -5.52 15.83 -14.41
C PRO A 21 -5.45 17.16 -13.66
N VAL A 22 -6.46 17.50 -12.85
CA VAL A 22 -6.63 18.82 -12.23
C VAL A 22 -5.52 19.10 -11.22
N GLU A 23 -5.20 18.11 -10.38
CA GLU A 23 -4.20 18.26 -9.33
C GLU A 23 -3.41 16.97 -9.13
N LYS A 24 -2.08 17.13 -9.00
CA LYS A 24 -1.19 16.04 -8.62
C LYS A 24 -0.96 16.08 -7.12
N GLN A 25 -1.64 15.17 -6.41
CA GLN A 25 -1.45 14.95 -4.97
C GLN A 25 -0.92 13.52 -4.73
N PHE A 26 -0.18 13.36 -3.65
CA PHE A 26 0.20 12.04 -3.13
C PHE A 26 -0.58 11.74 -1.86
N ILE A 27 -0.93 10.48 -1.67
CA ILE A 27 -1.40 9.95 -0.39
C ILE A 27 -0.34 9.04 0.20
N ASP A 28 -0.26 9.03 1.52
CA ASP A 28 0.64 8.19 2.31
C ASP A 28 -0.21 7.17 3.06
N CYS A 29 0.03 5.88 2.79
CA CYS A 29 -0.57 4.77 3.52
C CYS A 29 0.49 4.15 4.44
N ARG A 30 0.13 3.98 5.71
CA ARG A 30 0.92 3.42 6.81
C ARG A 30 0.39 2.07 7.26
N THR A 31 -0.84 1.73 6.89
CA THR A 31 -1.45 0.43 7.21
C THR A 31 -1.98 -0.28 5.98
N ILE A 32 -2.18 -1.60 6.10
CA ILE A 32 -2.76 -2.42 5.04
C ILE A 32 -4.21 -1.98 4.71
N GLU A 33 -4.96 -1.48 5.70
CA GLU A 33 -6.33 -0.98 5.53
C GLU A 33 -6.35 0.28 4.66
N GLU A 34 -5.41 1.21 4.87
CA GLU A 34 -5.29 2.42 4.06
C GLU A 34 -4.94 2.10 2.60
N VAL A 35 -4.04 1.14 2.38
CA VAL A 35 -3.74 0.64 1.03
C VAL A 35 -4.98 -0.02 0.39
N GLY A 36 -5.68 -0.88 1.14
CA GLY A 36 -6.91 -1.52 0.69
C GLY A 36 -8.01 -0.51 0.35
N HIS A 37 -8.12 0.57 1.13
CA HIS A 37 -9.01 1.69 0.84
C HIS A 37 -8.63 2.41 -0.44
N ALA A 38 -7.34 2.70 -0.64
CA ALA A 38 -6.83 3.36 -1.85
C ALA A 38 -7.11 2.56 -3.13
N ILE A 39 -7.02 1.22 -3.08
CA ILE A 39 -7.39 0.34 -4.19
C ILE A 39 -8.91 0.40 -4.45
N LYS A 40 -9.73 0.21 -3.39
CA LYS A 40 -11.20 0.19 -3.51
C LYS A 40 -11.80 1.51 -3.99
N THR A 41 -11.18 2.63 -3.63
CA THR A 41 -11.63 3.99 -4.00
C THR A 41 -10.97 4.50 -5.28
N MET A 42 -10.17 3.68 -5.96
CA MET A 42 -9.50 4.00 -7.22
C MET A 42 -8.49 5.16 -7.15
N VAL A 43 -7.98 5.47 -5.95
CA VAL A 43 -6.80 6.33 -5.77
C VAL A 43 -5.63 5.74 -6.55
N ILE A 44 -5.39 4.43 -6.39
CA ILE A 44 -4.46 3.66 -7.23
C ILE A 44 -5.25 2.70 -8.12
N ARG A 45 -4.93 2.69 -9.41
CA ARG A 45 -5.59 1.83 -10.40
C ARG A 45 -4.64 1.45 -11.53
N GLY A 46 -5.07 0.43 -12.29
CA GLY A 46 -4.27 -0.26 -13.31
C GLY A 46 -3.70 -1.55 -12.75
N ALA A 47 -3.91 -2.68 -13.46
CA ALA A 47 -3.62 -4.01 -12.92
C ALA A 47 -2.19 -4.17 -12.36
N PRO A 48 -1.11 -3.70 -13.04
CA PRO A 48 0.23 -3.75 -12.48
C PRO A 48 0.39 -2.91 -11.19
N ALA A 49 -0.17 -1.71 -11.17
CA ALA A 49 -0.07 -0.81 -10.01
C ALA A 49 -0.84 -1.33 -8.79
N ILE A 50 -2.00 -1.95 -9.02
CA ILE A 50 -2.78 -2.62 -7.97
C ILE A 50 -1.99 -3.79 -7.38
N GLY A 51 -1.33 -4.59 -8.22
CA GLY A 51 -0.49 -5.69 -7.75
C GLY A 51 0.67 -5.21 -6.86
N VAL A 52 1.36 -4.15 -7.28
CA VAL A 52 2.43 -3.53 -6.47
C VAL A 52 1.87 -2.95 -5.17
N ALA A 53 0.74 -2.25 -5.21
CA ALA A 53 0.10 -1.71 -4.02
C ALA A 53 -0.28 -2.81 -3.03
N ALA A 54 -0.90 -3.90 -3.49
CA ALA A 54 -1.26 -5.03 -2.64
C ALA A 54 -0.03 -5.68 -1.99
N ALA A 55 1.05 -5.88 -2.75
CA ALA A 55 2.30 -6.44 -2.21
C ALA A 55 2.94 -5.53 -1.15
N MET A 56 2.97 -4.22 -1.40
CA MET A 56 3.47 -3.25 -0.42
C MET A 56 2.57 -3.14 0.81
N GLY A 57 1.24 -3.24 0.65
CA GLY A 57 0.29 -3.30 1.76
C GLY A 57 0.45 -4.55 2.61
N ALA A 58 0.72 -5.71 2.00
CA ALA A 58 1.07 -6.93 2.71
C ALA A 58 2.36 -6.76 3.54
N SER A 59 3.37 -6.05 3.01
CA SER A 59 4.57 -5.70 3.78
C SER A 59 4.25 -4.85 5.01
N LEU A 60 3.37 -3.85 4.89
CA LEU A 60 2.92 -3.06 6.05
C LEU A 60 2.19 -3.91 7.09
N GLY A 61 1.33 -4.83 6.63
CA GLY A 61 0.64 -5.78 7.50
C GLY A 61 1.63 -6.68 8.26
N ALA A 62 2.62 -7.24 7.55
CA ALA A 62 3.69 -8.03 8.14
C ALA A 62 4.49 -7.26 9.21
N ASP A 63 4.87 -6.02 8.94
CA ASP A 63 5.61 -5.16 9.87
C ASP A 63 4.82 -4.84 11.16
N SER A 64 3.48 -4.95 11.11
CA SER A 64 2.60 -4.71 12.27
C SER A 64 2.41 -5.92 13.19
N ILE A 65 2.89 -7.10 12.79
CA ILE A 65 2.72 -8.35 13.55
C ILE A 65 3.83 -8.48 14.59
N GLU A 66 3.44 -8.52 15.88
CA GLU A 66 4.34 -8.92 16.96
C GLU A 66 4.30 -10.45 17.14
N ALA A 67 5.43 -11.10 16.87
CA ALA A 67 5.54 -12.56 16.96
C ALA A 67 6.89 -12.98 17.55
N SER A 68 6.88 -14.09 18.31
CA SER A 68 8.08 -14.64 18.97
C SER A 68 8.71 -15.82 18.21
N SER A 69 7.99 -16.35 17.23
CA SER A 69 8.39 -17.46 16.38
C SER A 69 7.86 -17.27 14.95
N PHE A 70 8.43 -18.02 14.00
CA PHE A 70 7.94 -18.02 12.63
C PHE A 70 6.48 -18.50 12.54
N GLU A 71 6.10 -19.49 13.37
CA GLU A 71 4.76 -20.07 13.34
C GLU A 71 3.69 -19.09 13.84
N ASP A 72 3.99 -18.34 14.91
CA ASP A 72 3.12 -17.26 15.40
C ASP A 72 2.96 -16.15 14.34
N PHE A 73 4.07 -15.77 13.69
CA PHE A 73 4.05 -14.76 12.63
C PHE A 73 3.21 -15.22 11.44
N TYR A 74 3.45 -16.45 10.96
CA TYR A 74 2.80 -16.98 9.77
C TYR A 74 1.29 -17.11 9.97
N HIS A 75 0.85 -17.58 11.15
CA HIS A 75 -0.58 -17.65 11.50
C HIS A 75 -1.26 -16.28 11.63
N ALA A 76 -0.53 -15.24 12.03
CA ALA A 76 -1.07 -13.89 12.07
C ALA A 76 -1.07 -13.20 10.69
N PHE A 77 -0.24 -13.66 9.76
CA PHE A 77 -0.05 -13.06 8.44
C PHE A 77 -0.98 -13.63 7.36
N GLU A 78 -1.31 -14.93 7.41
CA GLU A 78 -2.20 -15.61 6.47
C GLU A 78 -3.69 -15.25 6.62
#